data_AF-A0AAW0YAD3-F1
#
_entry.id   AF-A0AAW0YAD3-F1
#
_cell.length_a   1.000
_cell.length_b   1.000
_cell.length_c   1.000
_cell.angle_alpha   90.00
_cell.angle_beta   90.00
_cell.angle_gamma   90.00
#
_symmetry.space_group_name_H-M   'P 1'
#
loop_
_entity.id
_entity.type
_entity.pdbx_description
1 polymer ?
#
loop_
_entity_poly.entity_id
_entity_poly.type
_entity_poly.pdbx_seq_one_letter_code
_entity_poly.pdbx_strand_id
1 'polypeptide(L)'
;TIQDFFEWSFLPLPLGPRVDGDFLPAHPALLLRDRQYNPVDILSGTTAHEGLIIAYPLFSQRNLHESLMKNFSYAGPRSLICCDGSYDPLSVTRRIYTYYLGGVNFNLETQKDQIIQ
;
A
#
# COMPACT_ATOMS: atom_id res chain seq x y z
N THR A 1 -6.55 19.15 -0.37
CA THR A 1 -6.21 19.90 0.87
C THR A 1 -5.33 19.03 1.77
N ILE A 2 -4.75 19.56 2.86
CA ILE A 2 -4.02 18.73 3.85
C ILE A 2 -4.90 17.57 4.36
N GLN A 3 -6.22 17.77 4.36
CA GLN A 3 -7.22 16.75 4.70
C GLN A 3 -7.11 15.48 3.83
N ASP A 4 -6.99 15.61 2.50
CA ASP A 4 -6.86 14.48 1.57
C ASP A 4 -5.56 13.68 1.81
N PHE A 5 -4.54 14.32 2.37
CA PHE A 5 -3.24 13.71 2.69
C PHE A 5 -3.33 12.67 3.81
N PHE A 6 -4.37 12.76 4.65
CA PHE A 6 -4.58 11.91 5.84
C PHE A 6 -5.81 11.02 5.75
N GLU A 7 -6.56 11.02 4.65
CA GLU A 7 -7.82 10.26 4.52
C GLU A 7 -7.68 8.75 4.73
N TRP A 8 -6.46 8.19 4.61
CA TRP A 8 -6.15 6.79 4.94
C TRP A 8 -5.11 6.64 6.06
N SER A 9 -4.90 7.68 6.87
CA SER A 9 -3.87 7.71 7.92
C SER A 9 -2.49 7.26 7.43
N PHE A 10 -2.22 7.55 6.17
CA PHE A 10 -0.95 7.22 5.55
C PHE A 10 0.13 8.14 6.13
N LEU A 11 1.36 7.63 6.17
CA LEU A 11 2.53 8.46 5.92
C LEU A 11 2.59 8.62 4.41
N PRO A 12 1.96 9.64 3.80
CA PRO A 12 2.35 10.02 2.47
C PRO A 12 3.85 10.26 2.57
N LEU A 13 4.61 9.40 1.91
CA LEU A 13 5.98 9.66 1.57
C LEU A 13 5.94 10.28 0.16
N PRO A 14 5.37 11.50 -0.05
CA PRO A 14 5.59 12.20 -1.31
C PRO A 14 7.10 12.46 -1.48
N LEU A 15 7.83 12.39 -0.36
CA LEU A 15 9.26 12.44 -0.21
C LEU A 15 9.71 11.05 0.25
N GLY A 16 10.31 10.31 -0.67
CA GLY A 16 10.97 9.04 -0.41
C GLY A 16 12.16 8.89 -1.34
N PRO A 17 13.10 7.97 -1.03
CA PRO A 17 14.18 7.66 -1.95
C PRO A 17 13.65 7.29 -3.34
N ARG A 18 14.20 7.91 -4.38
CA ARG A 18 13.87 7.64 -5.78
C ARG A 18 15.16 7.38 -6.55
N VAL A 19 15.07 6.61 -7.63
CA VAL A 19 16.16 6.51 -8.62
C VAL A 19 16.45 7.90 -9.17
N ASP A 20 17.62 8.44 -8.86
CA ASP A 20 18.09 9.77 -9.25
C ASP A 20 19.29 9.73 -10.19
N GLY A 21 19.91 8.57 -10.36
CA GLY A 21 21.09 8.39 -11.21
C GLY A 21 22.42 8.72 -10.53
N ASP A 22 22.39 9.19 -9.27
CA ASP A 22 23.58 9.59 -8.49
C ASP A 22 23.65 8.79 -7.17
N PHE A 23 22.84 9.16 -6.17
CA PHE A 23 22.80 8.45 -4.89
C PHE A 23 22.15 7.07 -5.02
N LEU A 24 21.02 6.98 -5.73
CA LEU A 24 20.37 5.73 -6.10
C LEU A 24 20.38 5.59 -7.63
N PRO A 25 21.41 4.95 -8.20
CA PRO A 25 21.64 4.98 -9.65
C PRO A 25 20.64 4.12 -10.45
N ALA A 26 20.07 3.09 -9.83
CA ALA A 26 19.08 2.21 -10.46
C ALA A 26 18.13 1.59 -9.42
N HIS A 27 17.14 0.84 -9.89
CA HIS A 27 16.21 0.13 -9.01
C HIS A 27 16.95 -0.83 -8.06
N PRO A 28 16.70 -0.80 -6.73
CA PRO A 28 17.47 -1.57 -5.74
C PRO A 28 17.57 -3.07 -6.05
N ALA A 29 16.49 -3.68 -6.56
CA ALA A 29 16.50 -5.09 -6.96
C ALA A 29 17.53 -5.41 -8.07
N LEU A 30 17.77 -4.47 -8.99
CA LEU A 30 18.79 -4.61 -10.04
C LEU A 30 20.19 -4.48 -9.45
N LEU A 31 20.41 -3.50 -8.56
CA LEU A 31 21.68 -3.29 -7.88
C LEU A 31 22.08 -4.51 -7.04
N LEU A 32 21.13 -5.11 -6.32
CA LEU A 32 21.35 -6.35 -5.57
C LEU A 32 21.69 -7.53 -6.48
N ARG A 33 20.93 -7.72 -7.58
CA ARG A 33 21.18 -8.79 -8.56
C ARG A 33 22.57 -8.66 -9.19
N ASP A 34 22.94 -7.45 -9.56
CA ASP A 34 24.17 -7.15 -10.31
C ASP A 34 25.38 -6.90 -9.37
N ARG A 35 25.20 -7.11 -8.06
CA ARG A 35 26.21 -6.91 -7.00
C ARG A 35 26.80 -5.49 -6.97
N GLN A 36 25.99 -4.50 -7.35
CA GLN A 36 26.34 -3.08 -7.27
C GLN A 36 26.02 -2.53 -5.88
N TYR A 37 26.70 -3.05 -4.87
CA TYR A 37 26.60 -2.62 -3.48
C TYR A 37 27.93 -2.91 -2.76
N ASN A 38 28.13 -2.28 -1.60
CA ASN A 38 29.30 -2.53 -0.77
C ASN A 38 29.15 -3.89 -0.05
N PRO A 39 30.08 -4.84 -0.22
CA PRO A 39 30.00 -6.13 0.44
C PRO A 39 30.34 -5.98 1.93
N VAL A 40 29.32 -6.11 2.78
CA VAL A 40 29.43 -6.10 4.23
C VAL A 40 28.55 -7.21 4.81
N ASP A 41 28.88 -7.69 6.01
CA ASP A 41 28.02 -8.64 6.71
C ASP A 41 26.71 -7.97 7.13
N ILE A 42 25.57 -8.63 6.86
CA ILE A 42 24.23 -8.10 7.14
C ILE A 42 23.52 -9.01 8.14
N LEU A 43 23.00 -8.41 9.21
CA LEU A 43 21.99 -9.04 10.07
C LEU A 43 20.62 -8.45 9.73
N SER A 44 19.71 -9.28 9.24
CA SER A 44 18.34 -8.89 8.89
C SER A 44 17.34 -9.85 9.52
N GLY A 45 16.19 -9.33 9.91
CA GLY A 45 15.11 -10.09 10.53
C GLY A 45 13.78 -9.35 10.39
N THR A 46 12.70 -10.07 10.71
CA THR A 46 11.34 -9.54 10.70
C THR A 46 10.63 -9.89 12.00
N THR A 47 9.60 -9.12 12.36
CA THR A 47 8.71 -9.49 13.48
C THR A 47 7.43 -10.16 12.99
N ALA A 48 6.79 -10.95 13.86
CA ALA A 48 5.59 -11.72 13.50
C ALA A 48 4.39 -10.84 13.05
N HIS A 49 4.35 -9.56 13.45
CA HIS A 49 3.21 -8.67 13.23
C HIS A 49 3.62 -7.29 12.69
N GLU A 50 4.68 -7.19 11.86
CA GLU A 50 5.12 -5.90 11.29
C GLU A 50 4.01 -5.14 10.57
N GLY A 51 3.18 -5.85 9.82
CA GLY A 51 2.05 -5.27 9.09
C GLY A 51 1.00 -4.61 9.98
N LEU A 52 1.02 -4.81 11.30
CA LEU A 52 0.05 -4.20 12.21
C LEU A 52 0.16 -2.68 12.20
N ILE A 53 1.35 -2.10 12.04
CA ILE A 53 1.49 -0.62 11.96
C ILE A 53 0.69 -0.04 10.78
N ILE A 54 0.58 -0.80 9.69
CA ILE A 54 -0.15 -0.44 8.48
C ILE A 54 -1.63 -0.79 8.59
N ALA A 55 -1.96 -1.95 9.16
CA ALA A 55 -3.33 -2.43 9.25
C ALA A 55 -4.11 -1.80 10.42
N TYR A 56 -3.44 -1.24 11.45
CA TYR A 56 -4.09 -0.72 12.65
C TYR A 56 -5.13 0.38 12.39
N PRO A 57 -4.92 1.37 11.50
CA PRO A 57 -5.95 2.35 11.17
C PRO A 57 -7.24 1.70 10.65
N LEU A 58 -7.15 0.61 9.88
CA LEU A 58 -8.33 -0.09 9.36
C LEU A 58 -9.22 -0.65 10.49
N PHE A 59 -8.61 -1.10 11.59
CA PHE A 59 -9.33 -1.66 12.74
C PHE A 59 -9.75 -0.62 13.78
N SER A 60 -9.04 0.51 13.86
CA SER A 60 -9.30 1.56 14.85
C SER A 60 -10.21 2.69 14.34
N GLN A 61 -10.34 2.86 13.02
CA GLN A 61 -11.11 3.94 12.40
C GLN A 61 -12.28 3.40 11.59
N ARG A 62 -13.49 3.67 12.09
CA ARG A 62 -14.73 3.17 11.49
C ARG A 62 -14.95 3.63 10.04
N ASN A 63 -14.59 4.87 9.72
CA ASN A 63 -14.69 5.43 8.37
C ASN A 63 -13.83 4.65 7.36
N LEU A 64 -12.62 4.23 7.72
CA LEU A 64 -11.74 3.45 6.84
C LEU A 64 -12.30 2.05 6.60
N HIS A 65 -12.76 1.39 7.66
CA HIS A 65 -13.41 0.09 7.55
C HIS A 65 -14.67 0.17 6.67
N GLU A 66 -15.53 1.17 6.88
CA GLU A 66 -16.73 1.36 6.06
C GLU A 66 -16.39 1.68 4.60
N SER A 67 -15.36 2.48 4.35
CA SER A 67 -14.88 2.79 3.00
C SER A 67 -14.39 1.53 2.27
N LEU A 68 -13.66 0.66 2.97
CA LEU A 68 -13.22 -0.63 2.43
C LEU A 68 -14.39 -1.55 2.06
N MET A 69 -15.43 -1.58 2.88
CA MET A 69 -16.60 -2.43 2.64
C MET A 69 -17.54 -1.87 1.56
N LYS A 70 -17.73 -0.55 1.51
CA LYS A 70 -18.71 0.11 0.63
C LYS A 70 -18.13 0.52 -0.72
N ASN A 71 -16.83 0.81 -0.79
CA ASN A 71 -16.15 1.35 -1.97
C ASN A 71 -14.79 0.67 -2.19
N PHE A 72 -14.79 -0.66 -2.28
CA PHE A 72 -13.58 -1.47 -2.32
C PHE A 72 -12.70 -1.16 -3.54
N SER A 73 -13.30 -0.80 -4.68
CA SER A 73 -12.55 -0.43 -5.89
C SER A 73 -11.61 0.77 -5.65
N TYR A 74 -11.99 1.68 -4.76
CA TYR A 74 -11.19 2.83 -4.35
C TYR A 74 -10.32 2.53 -3.12
N ALA A 75 -10.93 1.99 -2.07
CA ALA A 75 -10.32 1.79 -0.76
C ALA A 75 -9.35 0.59 -0.71
N GLY A 76 -9.68 -0.48 -1.43
CA GLY A 76 -8.92 -1.73 -1.43
C GLY A 76 -7.45 -1.54 -1.83
N PRO A 77 -7.14 -0.98 -3.01
CA PRO A 77 -5.75 -0.76 -3.42
C PRO A 77 -4.96 0.11 -2.43
N ARG A 78 -5.58 1.17 -1.91
CA ARG A 78 -4.94 2.08 -0.93
C ARG A 78 -4.64 1.39 0.40
N SER A 79 -5.49 0.46 0.83
CA SER A 79 -5.32 -0.25 2.11
C SER A 79 -4.08 -1.14 2.18
N LEU A 80 -3.52 -1.55 1.03
CA LEU A 80 -2.41 -2.51 0.99
C LEU A 80 -1.02 -1.86 0.87
N ILE A 81 -0.94 -0.54 0.69
CA ILE A 81 0.33 0.19 0.43
C ILE A 81 1.18 -0.50 -0.65
N CYS A 82 0.51 -1.21 -1.54
CA CYS A 82 1.09 -1.88 -2.67
C CYS A 82 0.36 -1.33 -3.88
N CYS A 83 0.88 -1.68 -5.04
CA CYS A 83 0.06 -1.69 -6.24
C CYS A 83 -0.15 -0.30 -6.88
N ASP A 84 0.34 0.79 -6.26
CA ASP A 84 0.65 2.03 -6.97
C ASP A 84 1.72 1.76 -8.03
N GLY A 85 1.36 1.95 -9.30
CA GLY A 85 2.21 1.61 -10.46
C GLY A 85 1.98 0.22 -11.06
N SER A 86 1.08 -0.60 -10.49
CA SER A 86 0.55 -1.78 -11.19
C SER A 86 -0.30 -1.33 -12.38
N TYR A 87 -0.25 -2.07 -13.50
CA TYR A 87 -1.16 -1.85 -14.64
C TYR A 87 -2.64 -2.07 -14.24
N ASP A 88 -2.89 -2.93 -13.26
CA ASP A 88 -4.24 -3.19 -12.72
C ASP A 88 -4.18 -3.39 -11.19
N PRO A 89 -4.22 -2.28 -10.41
CA PRO A 89 -4.15 -2.33 -8.95
C PRO A 89 -5.33 -3.07 -8.32
N LEU A 90 -6.52 -2.98 -8.93
CA LEU A 90 -7.75 -3.58 -8.39
C LEU A 90 -7.73 -5.10 -8.50
N SER A 91 -7.31 -5.65 -9.64
CA SER A 91 -7.23 -7.11 -9.80
C SER A 91 -6.22 -7.74 -8.84
N VAL A 92 -5.06 -7.09 -8.65
CA VAL A 92 -4.04 -7.55 -7.68
C VAL A 92 -4.60 -7.50 -6.26
N THR A 93 -5.21 -6.37 -5.89
CA THR A 93 -5.85 -6.20 -4.57
C THR A 93 -6.89 -7.27 -4.30
N ARG A 94 -7.80 -7.52 -5.25
CA ARG A 94 -8.82 -8.55 -5.13
C ARG A 94 -8.21 -9.93 -4.92
N ARG A 95 -7.14 -10.26 -5.66
CA ARG A 95 -6.45 -11.54 -5.49
C ARG A 95 -5.86 -11.69 -4.09
N ILE A 96 -5.26 -10.64 -3.54
CA ILE A 96 -4.69 -10.63 -2.18
C ILE A 96 -5.81 -10.84 -1.14
N TYR A 97 -6.87 -10.02 -1.21
CA TYR A 97 -7.99 -10.12 -0.27
C TYR A 97 -8.71 -11.47 -0.33
N THR A 98 -8.93 -12.01 -1.53
CA THR A 98 -9.50 -13.35 -1.70
C THR A 98 -8.62 -14.43 -1.07
N TYR A 99 -7.29 -14.33 -1.21
CA TYR A 99 -6.36 -15.30 -0.65
C TYR A 99 -6.34 -15.29 0.88
N TYR A 100 -6.30 -14.10 1.49
CA TYR A 100 -6.15 -13.97 2.95
C TYR A 100 -7.44 -14.02 3.73
N LEU A 101 -8.55 -13.49 3.20
CA LEU A 101 -9.81 -13.41 3.95
C LEU A 101 -10.80 -14.49 3.55
N GLY A 102 -10.86 -14.87 2.26
CA GLY A 102 -11.83 -15.83 1.73
C GLY A 102 -13.29 -15.38 1.88
N GLY A 103 -14.14 -15.63 0.87
CA GLY A 103 -15.60 -15.48 1.02
C GLY A 103 -16.15 -14.06 1.28
N VAL A 104 -15.31 -13.00 1.22
CA VAL A 104 -15.77 -11.61 1.36
C VAL A 104 -16.27 -11.10 0.01
N ASN A 105 -17.56 -10.72 -0.06
CA ASN A 105 -18.14 -10.06 -1.22
C ASN A 105 -17.93 -8.54 -1.12
N PHE A 106 -16.96 -8.04 -1.85
CA PHE A 106 -16.70 -6.61 -1.94
C PHE A 106 -17.61 -5.93 -2.97
N ASN A 107 -18.11 -4.74 -2.64
CA ASN A 107 -18.75 -3.89 -3.64
C ASN A 107 -17.68 -3.33 -4.59
N LEU A 108 -17.76 -3.72 -5.87
CA LEU A 108 -16.83 -3.29 -6.91
C LEU A 108 -17.31 -2.03 -7.66
N GLU A 109 -18.55 -1.60 -7.43
CA GLU A 109 -19.06 -0.37 -8.00
C GLU A 109 -18.39 0.83 -7.32
N THR A 110 -17.78 1.69 -8.14
CA THR A 110 -17.10 2.88 -7.63
C THR A 110 -18.13 3.96 -7.36
N GLN A 111 -18.47 4.20 -6.10
CA GLN A 111 -19.31 5.34 -5.74
C GLN A 111 -18.45 6.61 -5.74
N LYS A 112 -18.56 7.39 -6.82
CA LYS A 112 -17.83 8.67 -6.99
C LYS A 112 -18.46 9.84 -6.21
N ASP A 113 -19.67 9.68 -5.69
CA ASP A 113 -20.53 10.81 -5.28
C ASP A 113 -20.64 11.03 -3.76
N GLN A 114 -19.71 10.52 -2.94
CA GLN A 114 -19.70 10.80 -1.48
C GLN A 114 -18.43 11.50 -0.99
N ILE A 115 -17.54 11.92 -1.90
CA ILE A 115 -16.35 12.70 -1.55
C ILE A 115 -16.68 14.17 -1.89
N ILE A 116 -17.44 14.81 -1.00
CA ILE A 116 -17.54 16.26 -0.69
C ILE A 116 -18.85 16.40 0.10
N GLN A 117 -18.75 16.25 1.43
CA GLN A 117 -19.33 17.17 2.43
C GLN A 117 -18.49 17.05 3.70
#